data_AF-A0A6G5QEM6-F1
#
_entry.id   AF-A0A6G5QEM6-F1
#
_cell.length_a   1.000
_cell.length_b   1.000
_cell.length_c   1.000
_cell.angle_alpha   90.00
_cell.angle_beta   90.00
_cell.angle_gamma   90.00
#
_symmetry.space_group_name_H-M   'P 1'
#
loop_
_entity.id
_entity.type
_entity.pdbx_description
1 polymer ?
#
loop_
_entity_poly.entity_id
_entity_poly.type
_entity_poly.pdbx_seq_one_letter_code
_entity_poly.pdbx_strand_id
1 'polypeptide(L)'
;MSEEEDVVLETLSPLGLFKSYDEFMDISVDFIAELGTTTVSIKELMKFEQGSVIDLEKPAGESVELYINNRIFGKGEVMVYEKNLAIRINEILDSKSVIQYFKKELL
;
A
#
# COMPACT_ATOMS: atom_id res chain seq x y z
N MET A 1 23.74 33.85 7.00
CA MET A 1 24.16 32.66 6.23
C MET A 1 23.47 31.38 6.72
N SER A 2 23.02 31.29 7.98
CA SER A 2 22.25 30.14 8.51
C SER A 2 20.77 30.15 8.13
N GLU A 3 20.13 31.32 8.03
CA GLU A 3 18.67 31.40 7.86
C GLU A 3 18.18 31.07 6.43
N GLU A 4 19.01 31.25 5.40
CA GLU A 4 18.61 30.98 4.01
C GLU A 4 18.72 29.49 3.64
N GLU A 5 19.63 28.72 4.25
CA GLU A 5 19.73 27.27 4.06
C GLU A 5 18.62 26.52 4.81
N ASP A 6 18.28 26.95 6.04
CA ASP A 6 17.18 26.38 6.83
C ASP A 6 15.82 26.53 6.12
N VAL A 7 15.56 27.69 5.49
CA VAL A 7 14.31 27.95 4.75
C VAL A 7 14.21 27.08 3.49
N VAL A 8 15.31 26.81 2.79
CA VAL A 8 15.31 25.95 1.60
C VAL A 8 15.01 24.49 1.98
N LEU A 9 15.57 24.01 3.08
CA LEU A 9 15.32 22.66 3.61
C LEU A 9 13.86 22.47 4.06
N GLU A 10 13.25 23.47 4.69
CA GLU A 10 11.83 23.42 5.07
C GLU A 10 10.92 23.24 3.84
N THR A 11 11.20 23.93 2.74
CA THR A 11 10.39 23.87 1.50
C THR A 11 10.54 22.55 0.74
N LEU A 12 11.65 21.84 0.95
CA LEU A 12 11.93 20.53 0.37
C LEU A 12 11.54 19.37 1.30
N SER A 13 11.36 19.63 2.59
CA SER A 13 10.87 18.64 3.54
C SER A 13 9.38 18.39 3.30
N PRO A 14 8.96 17.17 2.93
CA PRO A 14 7.55 16.93 2.69
C PRO A 14 6.69 17.05 3.97
N LEU A 15 7.27 17.12 5.18
CA LEU A 15 6.51 16.97 6.42
C LEU A 15 6.97 17.81 7.63
N GLY A 16 8.09 18.54 7.61
CA GLY A 16 8.68 19.09 8.85
C GLY A 16 9.08 18.04 9.90
N LEU A 17 8.81 16.75 9.65
CA LEU A 17 9.17 15.59 10.45
C LEU A 17 10.52 14.98 10.00
N PHE A 18 10.86 15.17 8.73
CA PHE A 18 12.10 14.71 8.11
C PHE A 18 12.96 15.92 7.78
N LYS A 19 14.25 15.86 8.10
CA LYS A 19 15.18 16.96 7.84
C LYS A 19 15.53 17.09 6.37
N SER A 20 15.33 16.02 5.59
CA SER A 20 15.56 16.00 4.15
C SER A 20 14.61 15.05 3.42
N TYR A 21 14.56 15.20 2.09
CA TYR A 21 13.88 14.23 1.22
C TYR A 21 14.55 12.84 1.28
N ASP A 22 15.87 12.79 1.46
CA ASP A 22 16.61 11.52 1.55
C ASP A 22 16.17 10.70 2.78
N GLU A 23 15.98 11.34 3.94
CA GLU A 23 15.46 10.67 5.14
C GLU A 23 14.05 10.10 4.93
N PHE A 24 13.21 10.77 4.12
CA PHE A 24 11.89 10.26 3.76
C PHE A 24 11.97 9.02 2.85
N MET A 25 12.96 8.97 1.96
CA MET A 25 13.16 7.85 1.03
C MET A 25 13.66 6.57 1.71
N ASP A 26 14.28 6.69 2.89
CA ASP A 26 14.77 5.54 3.67
C ASP A 26 13.67 4.85 4.52
N ILE A 27 12.45 5.38 4.50
CA ILE A 27 11.34 4.81 5.26
C ILE A 27 10.86 3.51 4.62
N SER A 28 10.83 2.45 5.42
CA SER A 28 10.21 1.18 5.05
C SER A 28 8.70 1.22 5.29
N VAL A 29 7.93 0.63 4.38
CA VAL A 29 6.47 0.65 4.40
C VAL A 29 5.93 -0.75 4.13
N ASP A 30 4.77 -1.06 4.73
CA ASP A 30 4.10 -2.32 4.49
C ASP A 30 3.33 -2.25 3.16
N PHE A 31 3.78 -3.05 2.20
CA PHE A 31 3.07 -3.27 0.95
C PHE A 31 2.16 -4.49 1.08
N ILE A 32 0.86 -4.28 0.91
CA ILE A 32 -0.15 -5.34 0.98
C ILE A 32 -0.84 -5.45 -0.38
N ALA A 33 -0.89 -6.66 -0.93
CA ALA A 33 -1.68 -6.98 -2.12
C ALA A 33 -2.86 -7.86 -1.72
N GLU A 34 -4.07 -7.35 -1.89
CA GLU A 34 -5.29 -8.05 -1.47
C GLU A 34 -5.88 -8.85 -2.64
N LEU A 35 -5.88 -10.18 -2.50
CA LEU A 35 -6.50 -11.07 -3.48
C LEU A 35 -8.00 -10.77 -3.61
N GLY A 36 -8.68 -10.65 -2.47
CA GLY A 36 -10.09 -10.28 -2.35
C GLY A 36 -10.56 -10.43 -0.91
N THR A 37 -11.73 -9.86 -0.63
CA THR A 37 -12.38 -9.89 0.67
C THR A 37 -13.83 -10.35 0.53
N THR A 38 -14.31 -11.08 1.53
CA THR A 38 -15.72 -11.46 1.64
C THR A 38 -16.17 -11.35 3.09
N THR A 39 -17.48 -11.21 3.29
CA THR A 39 -18.08 -11.18 4.63
C THR A 39 -18.76 -12.51 4.90
N VAL A 40 -18.41 -13.14 6.02
CA VAL A 40 -19.03 -14.40 6.47
C VAL A 40 -19.65 -14.23 7.85
N SER A 41 -20.71 -14.98 8.15
CA SER A 41 -21.29 -14.99 9.48
C SER A 41 -20.44 -15.79 10.47
N ILE A 42 -20.52 -15.47 11.76
CA ILE A 42 -19.85 -16.25 12.82
C ILE A 42 -20.26 -17.74 12.75
N LYS A 43 -21.53 -18.01 12.40
CA LYS A 43 -22.05 -19.38 12.27
C LYS A 43 -21.38 -20.15 11.13
N GLU A 44 -21.05 -19.51 10.03
CA GLU A 44 -20.32 -20.14 8.92
C GLU A 44 -18.85 -20.33 9.26
N LEU A 45 -18.22 -19.31 9.86
CA LEU A 45 -16.83 -19.38 10.31
C LEU A 45 -16.60 -20.58 11.24
N MET A 46 -17.52 -20.83 12.19
CA MET A 46 -17.43 -21.96 13.11
C MET A 46 -17.58 -23.34 12.45
N LYS A 47 -18.01 -23.40 11.18
CA LYS A 47 -18.10 -24.64 10.40
C LYS A 47 -16.91 -24.87 9.49
N PHE A 48 -15.98 -23.91 9.39
CA PHE A 48 -14.81 -24.07 8.56
C PHE A 48 -13.94 -25.20 9.09
N GLU A 49 -13.54 -26.07 8.19
CA GLU A 49 -12.66 -27.20 8.43
C GLU A 49 -11.63 -27.31 7.31
N GLN A 50 -10.63 -28.17 7.49
CA GLN A 50 -9.61 -28.40 6.47
C GLN A 50 -10.26 -28.78 5.14
N GLY A 51 -9.93 -28.03 4.08
CA GLY A 51 -10.49 -28.22 2.74
C GLY A 51 -11.74 -27.38 2.45
N SER A 52 -12.22 -26.57 3.40
CA SER A 52 -13.27 -25.58 3.13
C SER A 52 -12.81 -24.57 2.07
N VAL A 53 -13.70 -24.22 1.16
CA VAL A 53 -13.48 -23.22 0.11
C VAL A 53 -14.28 -21.97 0.46
N ILE A 54 -13.62 -20.81 0.42
CA ILE A 54 -14.21 -19.51 0.72
C ILE A 54 -14.28 -18.74 -0.60
N ASP A 55 -15.49 -18.36 -1.01
CA ASP A 55 -15.69 -17.52 -2.19
C ASP A 55 -15.43 -16.06 -1.82
N LEU A 56 -14.48 -15.42 -2.50
CA LEU A 56 -14.11 -14.03 -2.27
C LEU A 56 -15.01 -13.04 -3.03
N GLU A 57 -16.04 -13.52 -3.74
CA GLU A 57 -16.98 -12.72 -4.54
C GLU A 57 -16.31 -11.84 -5.60
N LYS A 58 -15.05 -12.16 -5.94
CA LYS A 58 -14.24 -11.43 -6.92
C LYS A 58 -14.05 -12.28 -8.17
N PRO A 59 -14.43 -11.78 -9.36
CA PRO A 59 -14.23 -12.51 -10.61
C PRO A 59 -12.75 -12.84 -10.86
N ALA A 60 -12.49 -14.07 -11.29
CA ALA A 60 -11.15 -14.50 -11.65
C ALA A 60 -10.58 -13.64 -12.80
N GLY A 61 -9.32 -13.25 -12.66
CA GLY A 61 -8.63 -12.40 -13.65
C GLY A 61 -8.79 -10.90 -13.41
N GLU A 62 -9.59 -10.46 -12.43
CA GLU A 62 -9.59 -9.06 -12.01
C GLU A 62 -8.30 -8.69 -11.30
N SER A 63 -7.91 -7.41 -11.44
CA SER A 63 -6.75 -6.87 -10.73
C SER A 63 -6.94 -6.90 -9.21
N VAL A 64 -5.90 -7.26 -8.49
CA VAL A 64 -5.80 -7.10 -7.04
C VAL A 64 -5.62 -5.64 -6.66
N GLU A 65 -6.10 -5.29 -5.48
CA GLU A 65 -5.91 -3.96 -4.90
C GLU A 65 -4.59 -3.93 -4.14
N LEU A 66 -3.85 -2.84 -4.30
CA LEU A 66 -2.54 -2.65 -3.68
C LEU A 66 -2.64 -1.55 -2.65
N TYR A 67 -2.13 -1.84 -1.46
CA TYR A 67 -2.21 -0.99 -0.30
C TYR A 67 -0.82 -0.67 0.25
N ILE A 68 -0.66 0.56 0.70
CA ILE A 68 0.43 0.98 1.59
C ILE A 68 -0.24 1.63 2.79
N ASN A 69 0.12 1.20 3.99
CA ASN A 69 -0.46 1.68 5.26
C ASN A 69 -2.00 1.77 5.18
N ASN A 70 -2.64 0.68 4.78
CA ASN A 70 -4.11 0.57 4.69
C ASN A 70 -4.79 1.53 3.71
N ARG A 71 -4.05 2.15 2.78
CA ARG A 71 -4.60 2.99 1.72
C ARG A 71 -4.31 2.40 0.35
N ILE A 72 -5.35 2.33 -0.47
CA ILE A 72 -5.22 1.91 -1.87
C ILE A 72 -4.31 2.91 -2.59
N PHE A 73 -3.26 2.41 -3.23
CA PHE A 73 -2.35 3.21 -4.03
C PHE A 73 -2.17 2.68 -5.44
N GLY A 74 -2.78 1.55 -5.78
CA GLY A 74 -2.72 0.98 -7.12
C GLY A 74 -3.52 -0.31 -7.28
N LYS A 75 -3.41 -0.86 -8.48
CA LYS A 75 -3.98 -2.15 -8.88
C LYS A 75 -2.95 -2.95 -9.66
N GLY A 76 -3.03 -4.28 -9.56
CA GLY A 76 -2.12 -5.15 -10.29
C GLY A 76 -2.66 -6.54 -10.56
N GLU A 77 -1.96 -7.31 -11.38
CA GLU A 77 -2.26 -8.70 -11.68
C GLU A 77 -1.37 -9.63 -10.86
N VAL A 78 -1.98 -10.66 -10.27
CA VAL A 78 -1.22 -11.75 -9.65
C VAL A 78 -0.57 -12.57 -10.75
N MET A 79 0.74 -12.76 -10.63
CA MET A 79 1.52 -13.59 -11.52
C MET A 79 2.50 -14.46 -10.72
N VAL A 80 3.06 -15.46 -11.39
CA VAL A 80 4.15 -16.25 -10.84
C VAL A 80 5.45 -15.70 -11.41
N TYR A 81 6.38 -15.35 -10.52
CA TYR A 81 7.75 -14.99 -10.89
C TYR A 81 8.70 -15.98 -10.24
N GLU A 82 9.42 -16.72 -11.09
CA GLU A 82 10.19 -17.90 -10.69
C GLU A 82 9.33 -18.93 -9.94
N LYS A 83 9.45 -18.99 -8.61
CA LYS A 83 8.71 -19.89 -7.73
C LYS A 83 7.88 -19.13 -6.69
N ASN A 84 7.77 -17.82 -6.84
CA ASN A 84 7.07 -16.94 -5.92
C ASN A 84 5.84 -16.32 -6.58
N LEU A 85 4.85 -16.00 -5.75
CA LEU A 85 3.78 -15.09 -6.15
C LEU A 85 4.37 -13.68 -6.29
N ALA A 86 3.95 -12.98 -7.33
CA ALA A 86 4.35 -11.61 -7.61
C ALA A 86 3.14 -10.83 -8.13
N ILE A 87 3.21 -9.50 -8.01
CA ILE A 87 2.21 -8.60 -8.56
C ILE A 87 2.84 -7.80 -9.68
N ARG A 88 2.23 -7.84 -10.88
CA ARG A 88 2.50 -6.87 -11.93
C ARG A 88 1.60 -5.66 -11.70
N ILE A 89 2.18 -4.50 -11.46
CA ILE A 89 1.41 -3.26 -11.29
C ILE A 89 0.85 -2.83 -12.64
N ASN A 90 -0.47 -2.62 -12.70
CA ASN A 90 -1.20 -2.14 -13.88
C ASN A 90 -1.53 -0.65 -13.75
N GLU A 91 -1.91 -0.22 -12.55
CA GLU A 91 -2.28 1.16 -12.23
C GLU A 91 -1.63 1.56 -10.91
N ILE A 92 -1.08 2.76 -10.82
CA ILE A 92 -0.45 3.29 -9.60
C ILE A 92 -0.68 4.79 -9.49
N LEU A 93 -0.87 5.27 -8.26
CA LEU A 93 -0.91 6.70 -7.97
C LEU A 93 0.42 7.39 -8.31
N ASP A 94 0.35 8.66 -8.67
CA ASP A 94 1.56 9.45 -8.89
C ASP A 94 2.31 9.70 -7.56
N SER A 95 3.61 9.95 -7.64
CA SER A 95 4.47 10.13 -6.47
C SER A 95 3.98 11.26 -5.57
N LYS A 96 3.33 12.30 -6.14
CA LYS A 96 2.78 13.42 -5.38
C LYS A 96 1.61 12.99 -4.49
N SER A 97 0.69 12.17 -5.00
CA SER A 97 -0.43 11.64 -4.23
C SER A 97 0.06 10.71 -3.12
N VAL A 98 1.05 9.86 -3.42
CA VAL A 98 1.68 8.96 -2.44
C VAL A 98 2.29 9.77 -1.29
N ILE A 99 3.11 10.79 -1.59
CA ILE A 99 3.70 11.66 -0.56
C ILE A 99 2.62 12.33 0.30
N GLN A 100 1.51 12.79 -0.31
CA GLN A 100 0.40 13.37 0.45
C GLN A 100 -0.28 12.38 1.39
N TYR A 101 -0.29 11.08 1.10
CA TYR A 101 -0.88 10.08 1.98
C TYR A 101 -0.05 9.92 3.26
N PHE A 102 1.27 9.86 3.14
CA PHE A 102 2.17 9.83 4.30
C PHE A 102 2.03 11.08 5.19
N LYS A 103 1.82 12.26 4.59
CA LYS A 103 1.55 13.50 5.36
C LYS A 103 0.33 13.38 6.28
N LYS A 104 -0.71 12.64 5.86
CA LYS A 104 -1.99 12.53 6.59
C LYS A 104 -2.01 11.46 7.67
N GLU A 105 -1.02 10.57 7.72
CA GLU A 105 -0.96 9.49 8.70
C GLU A 105 -0.08 9.84 9.91
N LEU A 106 0.75 10.86 9.77
CA LEU A 106 1.64 11.40 10.81
C LEU A 106 1.03 12.61 11.54
N LEU A 107 -0.22 12.98 11.25
CA LEU A 107 -1.02 14.04 11.88
C LEU A 107 -2.29 13.45 12.48
#